data_AF-A0A3D3SYV1-F1
#
_entry.id   AF-A0A3D3SYV1-F1
#
_cell.length_a   1.000
_cell.length_b   1.000
_cell.length_c   1.000
_cell.angle_alpha   90.00
_cell.angle_beta   90.00
_cell.angle_gamma   90.00
#
_symmetry.space_group_name_H-M   'P 1'
#
loop_
_entity.id
_entity.type
_entity.pdbx_description
1 polymer ?
#
loop_
_entity_poly.entity_id
_entity_poly.type
_entity_poly.pdbx_seq_one_letter_code
_entity_poly.pdbx_strand_id
1 'polypeptide(L)' 'CGSTIGPITATQIGVPTLDVGVPTFAMHSVRELAGSRDALDLCRVMSACFRHVGPLSVA' A
#
# COMPACT_ATOMS: atom_id res chain seq x y z
N CYS A 1 8.52 -14.10 -0.99
CA CYS A 1 7.25 -13.35 -0.88
C CYS A 1 6.56 -13.36 -2.25
N GLY A 2 5.25 -13.12 -2.29
CA GLY A 2 4.57 -12.87 -3.57
C GLY A 2 5.05 -11.57 -4.19
N SER A 3 5.02 -11.49 -5.53
CA SER A 3 5.24 -10.24 -6.24
C SER A 3 3.98 -9.37 -6.25
N THR A 4 4.18 -8.08 -6.49
CA THR A 4 3.14 -7.07 -6.67
C THR A 4 3.36 -6.36 -8.01
N ILE A 5 2.44 -5.49 -8.41
CA ILE A 5 2.55 -4.73 -9.65
C ILE A 5 3.52 -3.55 -9.56
N GLY A 6 3.85 -3.06 -8.35
CA GLY A 6 4.63 -1.84 -8.15
C GLY A 6 5.96 -1.80 -8.90
N PRO A 7 6.79 -2.87 -8.88
CA PRO A 7 8.03 -2.90 -9.67
C PRO A 7 7.80 -2.79 -11.19
N ILE A 8 6.73 -3.41 -11.71
CA ILE A 8 6.38 -3.35 -13.14
C ILE A 8 5.90 -1.94 -13.48
N THR A 9 5.01 -1.37 -12.65
CA THR A 9 4.51 0.00 -12.81
C THR A 9 5.65 1.03 -12.76
N ALA A 10 6.57 0.90 -11.81
CA ALA A 10 7.73 1.79 -11.70
C ALA A 10 8.60 1.75 -12.96
N THR A 11 8.86 0.54 -13.48
CA THR A 11 9.72 0.34 -14.67
C THR A 11 9.06 0.85 -15.95
N GLN A 12 7.75 0.64 -16.11
CA GLN A 12 7.04 1.00 -17.34
C GLN A 12 6.70 2.49 -17.43
N ILE A 13 6.38 3.13 -16.31
CA ILE A 13 5.99 4.55 -16.27
C ILE A 13 7.20 5.45 -16.00
N GLY A 14 8.24 4.93 -15.35
CA GLY A 14 9.42 5.71 -14.96
C GLY A 14 9.19 6.61 -13.74
N VAL A 15 8.16 6.31 -12.93
CA VAL A 15 7.83 7.04 -11.70
C VAL A 15 8.14 6.15 -10.49
N PRO A 16 8.80 6.67 -9.43
CA PRO A 16 9.00 5.92 -8.20
C PRO A 16 7.67 5.43 -7.62
N THR A 17 7.58 4.13 -7.36
CA THR A 17 6.38 3.48 -6.82
C THR A 17 6.64 2.94 -5.42
N LEU A 18 5.66 3.10 -4.53
CA LEU A 18 5.64 2.51 -3.20
C LEU A 18 4.39 1.64 -3.07
N ASP A 19 4.58 0.33 -2.87
CA ASP A 19 3.47 -0.60 -2.61
C ASP A 19 3.14 -0.62 -1.12
N VAL A 20 1.87 -0.38 -0.80
CA VAL A 20 1.33 -0.38 0.57
C VAL A 20 -0.01 -1.11 0.62
N GLY A 21 -0.33 -1.70 1.76
CA GLY A 21 -1.58 -2.43 1.97
C GLY A 21 -1.88 -2.67 3.45
N VAL A 22 -3.04 -3.26 3.72
CA VAL A 22 -3.44 -3.69 5.06
C VAL A 22 -2.77 -5.03 5.40
N PRO A 23 -2.23 -5.20 6.62
CA PRO A 23 -1.74 -6.50 7.06
C PRO A 23 -2.90 -7.50 7.19
N THR A 24 -2.74 -8.67 6.61
CA THR A 24 -3.72 -9.76 6.69
C THR A 24 -3.08 -11.03 7.25
N PHE A 25 -3.89 -11.87 7.88
CA PHE A 25 -3.55 -13.25 8.20
C PHE A 25 -4.20 -14.21 7.21
N ALA A 26 -3.47 -15.30 6.91
CA ALA A 26 -3.91 -16.37 6.03
C ALA A 26 -4.28 -15.91 4.61
N MET A 27 -3.50 -15.00 4.03
CA MET A 27 -3.64 -14.61 2.62
C MET A 27 -3.67 -15.86 1.71
N HIS A 28 -4.65 -15.93 0.80
CA HIS A 28 -5.01 -17.08 -0.04
C HIS A 28 -5.81 -18.21 0.64
N SER A 29 -6.31 -18.02 1.86
CA SER A 29 -7.28 -18.91 2.50
C SER A 29 -8.70 -18.69 1.96
N VAL A 30 -9.59 -19.68 2.12
CA VAL A 30 -11.04 -19.50 1.94
C VAL A 30 -11.61 -18.45 2.90
N ARG A 31 -10.92 -18.20 4.02
CA ARG A 31 -11.25 -17.15 5.00
C ARG A 31 -9.98 -16.47 5.47
N GLU A 32 -9.88 -15.18 5.17
CA GLU A 32 -8.80 -14.29 5.61
C GLU A 32 -9.24 -13.43 6.81
N LEU A 33 -8.27 -12.87 7.53
CA LEU A 33 -8.49 -11.96 8.66
C LEU A 33 -7.62 -10.72 8.52
N ALA A 34 -8.11 -9.59 9.00
CA ALA A 34 -7.36 -8.33 9.12
C ALA A 34 -7.75 -7.64 10.44
N GLY A 35 -6.95 -6.66 10.89
CA GLY A 35 -7.29 -5.86 12.05
C GLY A 35 -8.57 -5.05 11.80
N SER A 36 -9.42 -4.94 12.82
CA SER A 36 -10.71 -4.24 12.71
C SER A 36 -10.60 -2.74 12.38
N ARG A 37 -9.40 -2.16 12.56
CA ARG A 37 -9.11 -0.74 12.27
C ARG A 37 -8.29 -0.53 11.00
N ASP A 38 -7.65 -1.57 10.47
CA ASP A 38 -6.60 -1.41 9.45
C ASP A 38 -7.14 -0.80 8.15
N ALA A 39 -8.38 -1.14 7.76
CA ALA A 39 -9.02 -0.54 6.59
C ALA A 39 -9.25 0.96 6.75
N LEU A 40 -9.66 1.40 7.95
CA LEU A 40 -9.87 2.82 8.26
C LEU A 40 -8.52 3.56 8.31
N ASP A 41 -7.51 2.94 8.91
CA ASP A 41 -6.19 3.55 9.02
C ASP A 41 -5.50 3.65 7.65
N LEU A 42 -5.65 2.65 6.77
CA LEU A 42 -5.21 2.76 5.37
C LEU A 42 -5.92 3.92 4.65
N CYS A 43 -7.24 4.05 4.83
CA CYS A 43 -8.00 5.17 4.25
C CYS A 43 -7.47 6.54 4.74
N ARG A 44 -7.12 6.66 6.02
CA ARG A 44 -6.53 7.88 6.59
C ARG A 44 -5.17 8.20 5.98
N VAL A 45 -4.29 7.21 5.86
CA VAL A 45 -2.95 7.38 5.27
C VAL A 45 -3.05 7.76 3.79
N MET A 46 -3.90 7.08 3.01
CA MET A 46 -4.11 7.41 1.60
C MET A 46 -4.67 8.84 1.44
N SER A 47 -5.64 9.21 2.28
CA SER A 47 -6.20 10.56 2.29
C SER A 47 -5.16 11.62 2.63
N ALA A 48 -4.24 11.33 3.56
CA ALA A 48 -3.14 12.22 3.90
C ALA A 48 -2.12 12.33 2.76
N CYS A 49 -1.82 11.22 2.07
CA CYS A 49 -0.93 11.19 0.90
C CYS A 49 -1.45 12.11 -0.22
N PHE A 50 -2.73 12.03 -0.57
CA PHE A 50 -3.32 12.91 -1.61
C PHE A 50 -3.39 14.38 -1.21
N ARG A 51 -3.37 14.69 0.09
CA ARG A 51 -3.31 16.07 0.59
C ARG A 51 -1.89 16.58 0.79
N HIS A 52 -0.90 15.70 0.80
CA HIS A 52 0.49 16.07 1.00
C HIS A 52 1.01 16.81 -0.23
N VAL A 53 1.62 17.97 0.00
CA VAL A 53 2.26 18.77 -1.05
C VAL A 53 3.75 18.71 -0.83
N GLY A 54 4.46 18.13 -1.80
CA GLY A 54 5.91 17.97 -1.77
C GLY A 54 6.34 16.53 -2.02
N PRO A 55 7.65 16.31 -2.22
CA PRO A 55 8.20 14.98 -2.35
C PRO A 55 8.08 14.21 -1.02
N LEU A 56 7.67 12.94 -1.10
CA LEU A 56 7.77 12.00 0.01
C LEU A 56 9.24 11.60 0.16
N SER A 57 9.94 12.20 1.12
CA SER A 57 11.29 11.77 1.50
C SER A 57 11.25 11.00 2.82
N VAL A 58 12.03 9.92 2.88
CA VAL A 58 12.39 9.27 4.14
C VAL A 58 13.75 9.84 4.52
N ALA A 59 13.88 10.36 5.74
CA ALA A 59 15.14 10.89 6.26
C ALA A 59 16.20 9.80 6.43
#